data_AF-A0A938TUB8-F1
#
_entry.id   AF-A0A938TUB8-F1
#
_cell.length_a   1.000
_cell.length_b   1.000
_cell.length_c   1.000
_cell.angle_alpha   90.00
_cell.angle_beta   90.00
_cell.angle_gamma   90.00
#
_symmetry.space_group_name_H-M   'P 1'
#
loop_
_entity.id
_entity.type
_entity.pdbx_description
1 polymer ?
#
loop_
_entity_poly.entity_id
_entity_poly.type
_entity_poly.pdbx_seq_one_letter_code
_entity_poly.pdbx_strand_id
1 'polypeptide(L)'
;MPYYARMGRRNSKLDLLTVNREARLLAGSLIFSAVALPLIVWVTGRALLGPYANGGMFAILGDYFTLLYAGSTSAWILLFAPYVLLSALRLAAWGARRF
;
A
#
# COMPACT_ATOMS: atom_id res chain seq x y z
N MET A 1 -7.38 -40.36 -32.28
CA MET A 1 -7.15 -38.91 -32.17
C MET A 1 -7.16 -38.52 -30.69
N PRO A 2 -6.06 -38.03 -30.08
CA PRO A 2 -6.10 -37.53 -28.71
C PRO A 2 -6.08 -35.99 -28.67
N TYR A 3 -7.12 -35.41 -28.07
CA TYR A 3 -7.35 -33.97 -27.88
C TYR A 3 -6.84 -33.47 -26.49
N TYR A 4 -5.84 -34.14 -25.90
CA TYR A 4 -5.41 -33.89 -24.52
C TYR A 4 -3.92 -33.57 -24.40
N ALA A 5 -3.49 -32.40 -24.86
CA ALA A 5 -2.19 -31.87 -24.45
C ALA A 5 -2.07 -30.37 -24.75
N ARG A 6 -2.98 -29.55 -24.21
CA ARG A 6 -2.70 -28.12 -24.01
C ARG A 6 -2.54 -27.84 -22.52
N MET A 7 -1.56 -28.50 -21.90
CA MET A 7 -0.98 -27.92 -20.69
C MET A 7 -0.26 -26.66 -21.13
N GLY A 8 -0.86 -25.51 -20.85
CA GLY A 8 -0.26 -24.21 -21.09
C GLY A 8 1.10 -24.17 -20.39
N ARG A 9 2.17 -24.11 -21.19
CA ARG A 9 3.54 -23.95 -20.69
C ARG A 9 3.58 -22.63 -19.92
N ARG A 10 3.53 -22.71 -18.58
CA ARG A 10 3.65 -21.55 -17.69
C ARG A 10 4.95 -20.82 -18.05
N ASN A 11 4.83 -19.64 -18.66
CA ASN A 11 5.98 -18.92 -19.16
C ASN A 11 6.62 -18.19 -17.97
N SER A 12 7.66 -18.78 -17.40
CA SER A 12 8.37 -18.26 -16.23
C SER A 12 8.79 -16.80 -16.38
N LYS A 13 9.10 -16.33 -17.60
CA LYS A 13 9.44 -14.93 -17.85
C LYS A 13 8.24 -14.00 -17.63
N LEU A 14 7.03 -14.39 -18.03
CA LEU A 14 5.82 -13.61 -17.82
C LEU A 14 5.46 -13.54 -16.33
N ASP A 15 5.61 -14.64 -15.61
CA ASP A 15 5.36 -14.69 -14.16
C ASP A 15 6.36 -13.82 -13.38
N LEU A 16 7.63 -13.80 -13.76
CA LEU A 16 8.63 -12.93 -13.13
C LEU A 16 8.33 -11.45 -13.38
N LEU A 17 7.85 -11.10 -14.58
CA LEU A 17 7.48 -9.71 -14.91
C LEU A 17 6.25 -9.25 -14.13
N THR A 18 5.25 -10.12 -13.93
CA THR A 18 4.07 -9.79 -13.11
C THR A 18 4.45 -9.64 -11.63
N VAL A 19 5.22 -10.58 -11.08
CA VAL A 19 5.70 -10.51 -9.69
C VAL A 19 6.54 -9.26 -9.46
N ASN A 20 7.47 -8.94 -10.37
CA ASN A 20 8.30 -7.73 -10.26
C ASN A 20 7.45 -6.46 -10.28
N ARG A 21 6.40 -6.42 -11.11
CA ARG A 21 5.50 -5.28 -11.17
C ARG A 21 4.71 -5.12 -9.87
N GLU A 22 4.19 -6.22 -9.33
CA GLU A 22 3.45 -6.23 -8.07
C GLU A 22 4.34 -5.84 -6.88
N ALA A 23 5.57 -6.36 -6.82
CA ALA A 23 6.55 -5.99 -5.81
C ALA A 23 6.89 -4.50 -5.85
N ARG A 24 7.07 -3.93 -7.05
CA ARG A 24 7.31 -2.48 -7.21
C ARG A 24 6.12 -1.64 -6.76
N LEU A 25 4.90 -2.09 -7.05
CA LEU A 25 3.68 -1.41 -6.60
C LEU A 25 3.54 -1.46 -5.09
N LEU A 26 3.77 -2.62 -4.48
CA LEU A 26 3.78 -2.79 -3.03
C LEU A 26 4.84 -1.88 -2.41
N ALA A 27 6.09 -1.98 -2.85
CA ALA A 27 7.19 -1.17 -2.33
C ALA A 27 6.92 0.34 -2.48
N GLY A 28 6.46 0.77 -3.66
CA GLY A 28 6.11 2.17 -3.91
C GLY A 28 4.97 2.66 -2.99
N SER A 29 3.94 1.83 -2.79
CA SER A 29 2.85 2.16 -1.89
C SER A 29 3.28 2.22 -0.42
N LEU A 30 4.19 1.34 0.00
CA LEU A 30 4.72 1.33 1.37
C LEU A 30 5.59 2.57 1.61
N ILE A 31 6.47 2.92 0.67
CA ILE A 31 7.30 4.14 0.77
C ILE A 31 6.41 5.38 0.83
N PHE A 32 5.39 5.47 -0.03
CA PHE A 32 4.43 6.57 -0.01
C PHE A 32 3.72 6.64 1.35
N SER A 33 3.25 5.51 1.87
CA SER A 33 2.54 5.45 3.15
C SER A 33 3.44 5.74 4.34
N ALA A 34 4.71 5.36 4.28
CA ALA A 34 5.66 5.57 5.35
C ALA A 34 6.07 7.04 5.52
N VAL A 35 6.00 7.83 4.43
CA VAL A 35 6.47 9.22 4.43
C VAL A 35 5.34 10.21 4.20
N ALA A 36 4.58 10.06 3.11
CA ALA A 36 3.56 11.04 2.73
C ALA A 36 2.35 11.01 3.68
N LEU A 37 1.89 9.83 4.12
CA LEU A 37 0.71 9.76 4.99
C LEU A 37 0.95 10.43 6.36
N PRO A 38 2.05 10.19 7.10
CA PRO A 38 2.31 10.90 8.35
C PRO A 38 2.33 12.42 8.16
N LEU A 39 2.91 12.90 7.06
CA LEU A 39 2.92 14.33 6.74
C LEU A 39 1.52 14.88 6.45
N ILE A 40 0.71 14.15 5.66
CA ILE A 40 -0.69 14.53 5.39
C ILE A 40 -1.49 14.55 6.69
N VAL A 41 -1.32 13.55 7.56
CA VAL A 41 -1.96 13.48 8.88
C VAL A 41 -1.52 14.65 9.75
N TRP A 42 -0.25 15.07 9.71
CA TRP A 42 0.21 16.25 10.44
C TRP A 42 -0.40 17.54 9.92
N VAL A 43 -0.44 17.74 8.60
CA VAL A 43 -1.03 18.95 8.00
C VAL A 43 -2.52 19.03 8.34
N THR A 44 -3.26 17.94 8.14
CA THR A 44 -4.70 17.87 8.41
C THR A 44 -5.00 17.98 9.90
N GLY A 45 -4.26 17.26 10.74
CA GLY A 45 -4.36 17.35 12.19
C GLY A 45 -4.07 18.76 12.71
N ARG A 46 -3.03 19.42 12.17
CA ARG A 46 -2.70 20.79 12.54
C ARG A 46 -3.80 21.78 12.14
N ALA A 47 -4.37 21.62 10.95
CA ALA A 47 -5.43 22.48 10.43
C ALA A 47 -6.75 22.30 11.19
N LEU A 48 -7.07 21.07 11.62
CA LEU A 48 -8.37 20.75 12.23
C LEU A 48 -8.36 20.76 13.77
N LEU A 49 -7.24 20.37 14.39
CA LEU A 49 -7.13 20.14 15.84
C LEU A 49 -6.19 21.15 16.52
N GLY A 50 -5.51 22.00 15.77
CA GLY A 50 -4.53 22.96 16.28
C GLY A 50 -3.12 22.40 16.39
N PRO A 51 -2.21 23.07 17.13
CA PRO A 51 -0.80 22.71 17.17
C PRO A 51 -0.53 21.26 17.59
N TYR A 52 0.36 20.58 16.88
CA TYR A 52 0.73 19.20 17.18
C TYR A 52 1.50 19.10 18.50
N ALA A 53 1.09 18.20 19.39
CA ALA A 53 1.59 18.11 20.76
C ALA A 53 3.10 17.88 20.86
N ASN A 54 3.65 17.03 19.97
CA ASN A 54 5.07 16.68 19.98
C ASN A 54 5.93 17.61 19.10
N GLY A 55 5.37 18.72 18.61
CA GLY A 55 6.10 19.79 17.95
C GLY A 55 6.05 19.77 16.42
N GLY A 56 7.22 19.88 15.79
CA GLY A 56 7.37 20.17 14.36
C GLY A 56 6.97 19.04 13.41
N MET A 57 6.97 19.34 12.11
CA MET A 57 6.55 18.42 11.04
C MET A 57 7.29 17.07 11.05
N PHE A 58 8.58 17.04 11.42
CA PHE A 58 9.35 15.80 11.47
C PHE A 58 9.10 14.95 12.74
N ALA A 59 8.50 15.53 13.78
CA ALA A 59 8.17 14.79 15.01
C ALA A 59 7.15 13.68 14.72
N ILE A 60 6.16 13.93 13.86
CA ILE A 60 5.15 12.93 13.51
C ILE A 60 5.74 11.69 12.82
N LEU A 61 6.83 11.86 12.05
CA LEU A 61 7.50 10.73 11.39
C LEU A 61 8.15 9.84 12.44
N GLY A 62 8.85 10.43 13.42
CA GLY A 62 9.43 9.69 14.55
C GLY A 62 8.37 8.95 15.36
N ASP A 63 7.28 9.63 15.70
CA ASP A 63 6.16 9.05 16.45
C ASP A 63 5.50 7.91 15.67
N TYR A 64 5.30 8.08 14.37
CA TYR A 64 4.73 7.06 13.50
C TYR A 64 5.60 5.81 13.40
N PHE A 65 6.92 5.96 13.19
CA PHE A 65 7.83 4.81 13.17
C PHE A 65 7.96 4.16 14.55
N THR A 66 7.88 4.93 15.63
CA THR A 66 7.83 4.39 17.00
C THR A 66 6.59 3.53 17.20
N LEU A 67 5.42 3.98 16.73
CA LEU A 67 4.18 3.21 16.77
C LEU A 67 4.23 1.95 15.91
N LEU A 68 4.85 2.01 14.72
CA LEU A 68 5.06 0.83 13.88
C LEU A 68 5.95 -0.20 14.59
N TYR A 69 7.07 0.26 15.16
CA TYR A 69 7.99 -0.60 15.91
C TYR A 69 7.34 -1.21 17.15
N ALA A 70 6.49 -0.44 17.84
CA ALA A 70 5.69 -0.90 18.97
C ALA A 70 4.58 -1.89 18.58
N GLY A 71 4.41 -2.20 17.29
CA GLY A 71 3.39 -3.13 16.82
C GLY A 71 1.97 -2.55 16.80
N SER A 72 1.82 -1.22 16.82
CA SER A 72 0.51 -0.58 16.83
C SER A 72 -0.31 -0.92 15.58
N THR A 73 -1.45 -1.57 15.79
CA THR A 73 -2.36 -1.98 14.70
C THR A 73 -2.77 -0.79 13.83
N SER A 74 -3.04 0.38 14.42
CA SER A 74 -3.46 1.57 13.66
C SER A 74 -2.35 2.08 12.74
N ALA A 75 -1.09 2.03 13.17
CA ALA A 75 0.05 2.44 12.36
C ALA A 75 0.29 1.48 11.18
N TRP A 76 0.14 0.18 11.42
CA TRP A 76 0.22 -0.86 10.38
C TRP A 76 -0.92 -0.75 9.36
N ILE A 77 -2.15 -0.49 9.81
CA ILE A 77 -3.29 -0.23 8.92
C ILE A 77 -2.98 0.98 8.03
N LEU A 78 -2.49 2.09 8.62
CA LEU A 78 -2.08 3.27 7.85
C LEU A 78 -1.00 2.95 6.82
N LEU A 79 0.00 2.13 7.18
CA LEU A 79 1.09 1.74 6.28
C LEU A 79 0.60 0.96 5.06
N PHE A 80 -0.36 0.05 5.26
CA PHE A 80 -0.89 -0.81 4.21
C PHE A 80 -2.10 -0.22 3.47
N ALA A 81 -2.73 0.83 4.00
CA ALA A 81 -3.98 1.37 3.48
C ALA A 81 -3.94 1.70 1.97
N PRO A 82 -2.91 2.40 1.43
CA PRO A 82 -2.86 2.69 0.00
C PRO A 82 -2.73 1.45 -0.88
N TYR A 83 -1.97 0.44 -0.44
CA TYR A 83 -1.86 -0.82 -1.16
C TYR A 83 -3.19 -1.57 -1.20
N VAL A 84 -3.87 -1.65 -0.05
CA VAL A 84 -5.17 -2.30 0.09
C VAL A 84 -6.22 -1.57 -0.75
N LEU A 85 -6.22 -0.23 -0.73
CA LEU A 85 -7.13 0.59 -1.53
C LEU A 85 -6.92 0.35 -3.03
N LEU A 86 -5.66 0.37 -3.51
CA LEU A 86 -5.34 0.09 -4.91
C LEU A 86 -5.79 -1.31 -5.33
N SER A 87 -5.63 -2.29 -4.43
CA SER A 87 -6.05 -3.67 -4.66
C SER A 87 -7.58 -3.79 -4.73
N ALA A 88 -8.30 -3.13 -3.81
CA ALA A 88 -9.76 -3.07 -3.82
C ALA A 88 -10.30 -2.40 -5.08
N LEU A 89 -9.71 -1.29 -5.52
CA LEU A 89 -10.09 -0.60 -6.76
C LEU A 89 -9.88 -1.49 -8.00
N ARG A 90 -8.82 -2.30 -8.03
CA ARG A 90 -8.59 -3.26 -9.11
C ARG A 90 -9.65 -4.36 -9.14
N LEU A 91 -10.01 -4.89 -7.99
CA LEU A 91 -11.06 -5.90 -7.87
C LEU A 91 -12.42 -5.33 -8.30
N ALA A 92 -12.74 -4.11 -7.86
CA ALA A 92 -13.95 -3.41 -8.26
C ALA A 92 -13.99 -3.16 -9.78
N ALA A 93 -12.90 -2.66 -10.37
CA ALA A 93 -12.80 -2.45 -11.81
C ALA A 93 -12.88 -3.76 -12.61
N TRP A 94 -12.35 -4.87 -12.06
CA TRP A 94 -12.49 -6.19 -12.66
C TRP A 94 -13.95 -6.67 -12.65
N GLY A 95 -14.63 -6.52 -11.51
CA GLY A 95 -16.05 -6.86 -11.40
C GLY A 95 -16.94 -6.01 -12.32
N ALA A 96 -16.68 -4.71 -12.40
CA ALA A 96 -17.42 -3.77 -13.25
C ALA A 96 -17.26 -4.06 -14.75
N ARG A 97 -16.14 -4.66 -15.19
CA ARG A 97 -15.94 -5.08 -16.59
C ARG A 97 -16.60 -6.41 -16.93
N ARG A 98 -17.07 -7.16 -15.93
CA ARG A 98 -17.65 -8.49 -16.11
C ARG A 98 -19.17 -8.44 -16.28
N PHE A 99 -19.81 -7.38 -15.79
CA PHE A 99 -21.20 -7.00 -16.03
C PHE A 99 -21.35 -6.28 -17.36
#